data_AF-A0A137Q3A2-F1
#
_entry.id   AF-A0A137Q3A2-F1
#
_cell.length_a   1.000
_cell.length_b   1.000
_cell.length_c   1.000
_cell.angle_alpha   90.00
_cell.angle_beta   90.00
_cell.angle_gamma   90.00
#
_symmetry.space_group_name_H-M   'P 1'
#
loop_
_entity.id
_entity.type
_entity.pdbx_description
1 polymer ?
#
loop_
_entity_poly.entity_id
_entity_poly.type
_entity_poly.pdbx_seq_one_letter_code
_entity_poly.pdbx_strand_id
1 'polypeptide(L)'
;MKGLLAMVVPTMAIRWVIVAAIMKGLFASFDYITCLVLAACLTPTDPIVSAVIIGGKYAQKHVPARIQRILSAESASNDGLAYPFLSISLYLTLEHNRAEDISDWVLIGWLYQVVLGILIGAVMGYLFSKVLRYTSSRGLADNEAYVAQYLALPIFTTGTVRTLGSDDLLAAFAAGSAISWDGTFNKETEGQVFAPVIEYTLNSACFVYIGAWLPWSDFNIPDLDLTPWRLVVLCIAIFVLRRFPAIMALYKWVPELEDWKEALFCGHFGPTGVSAIFVSTYALYRLPEPQNPPTSQQDILATVLHPVVGFVVLASVIVHGLSIPLFSIGKMIHRRFFASSGTLDSSSKTDTEDFFSVAHSSSSNRLPIYRPSTGDVVSHSVRSREELQHGVEKAEHTQRATYSRIDSSEDRTNILESTTKSGGDKTSSMSVRAAGMSNVDIDKVKAALTRTDTQLGPFVAKPDATGIMKQ
;
A
#
# COMPACT_ATOMS: atom_id res chain seq x y z
N MET A 1 -0.37 14.62 -10.31
CA MET A 1 -1.02 13.67 -11.26
C MET A 1 -0.21 13.48 -12.54
N LYS A 2 0.19 14.56 -13.26
CA LYS A 2 0.97 14.43 -14.50
C LYS A 2 2.26 13.59 -14.34
N GLY A 3 3.04 13.83 -13.29
CA GLY A 3 4.26 13.06 -13.03
C GLY A 3 4.02 11.59 -12.65
N LEU A 4 3.05 11.32 -11.77
CA LEU A 4 2.70 9.95 -11.39
C LEU A 4 2.28 9.10 -12.60
N LEU A 5 1.42 9.62 -13.48
CA LEU A 5 0.96 8.88 -14.66
C LEU A 5 2.06 8.72 -15.72
N ALA A 6 2.88 9.76 -15.93
CA ALA A 6 4.04 9.71 -16.83
C ALA A 6 5.13 8.73 -16.33
N MET A 7 5.20 8.50 -15.02
CA MET A 7 6.16 7.59 -14.41
C MET A 7 5.64 6.16 -14.33
N VAL A 8 4.45 5.93 -13.77
CA VAL A 8 3.99 4.59 -13.36
C VAL A 8 3.84 3.63 -14.54
N VAL A 9 2.96 3.92 -15.49
CA VAL A 9 2.66 2.97 -16.58
C VAL A 9 3.89 2.71 -17.46
N PRO A 10 4.64 3.74 -17.92
CA PRO A 10 5.81 3.49 -18.76
C PRO A 10 6.95 2.80 -18.00
N THR A 11 7.20 3.15 -16.73
CA THR A 11 8.23 2.45 -15.95
C THR A 11 7.85 1.00 -15.70
N MET A 12 6.57 0.69 -15.44
CA MET A 12 6.10 -0.69 -15.26
C MET A 12 6.28 -1.50 -16.54
N ALA A 13 5.90 -0.96 -17.69
CA ALA A 13 6.06 -1.65 -18.98
C ALA A 13 7.53 -1.95 -19.31
N ILE A 14 8.44 -0.98 -19.11
CA ILE A 14 9.87 -1.19 -19.34
C ILE A 14 10.43 -2.23 -18.37
N ARG A 15 10.09 -2.13 -17.08
CA ARG A 15 10.50 -3.09 -16.04
C ARG A 15 10.06 -4.51 -16.39
N TRP A 16 8.80 -4.66 -16.80
CA TRP A 16 8.19 -5.93 -17.15
C TRP A 16 8.95 -6.64 -18.28
N VAL A 17 9.24 -5.92 -19.37
CA VAL A 17 10.00 -6.47 -20.51
C VAL A 17 11.45 -6.79 -20.13
N ILE A 18 12.12 -5.92 -19.37
CA ILE A 18 13.52 -6.15 -18.94
C ILE A 18 13.61 -7.39 -18.05
N VAL A 19 12.73 -7.52 -17.06
CA VAL A 19 12.74 -8.67 -16.14
C VAL A 19 12.45 -9.97 -16.91
N ALA A 20 11.48 -9.96 -17.83
CA ALA A 20 11.19 -11.12 -18.66
C ALA A 20 12.39 -11.54 -19.54
N ALA A 21 13.09 -10.57 -20.13
CA ALA A 21 14.29 -10.83 -20.94
C ALA A 21 15.44 -11.41 -20.09
N ILE A 22 15.68 -10.88 -18.89
CA ILE A 22 16.70 -11.40 -17.96
C ILE A 22 16.38 -12.84 -17.58
N MET A 23 15.13 -13.13 -17.23
CA MET A 23 14.70 -14.49 -16.87
C MET A 23 14.87 -15.47 -18.03
N LYS A 24 14.47 -15.07 -19.24
CA LYS A 24 14.65 -15.91 -20.43
C LYS A 24 16.12 -16.18 -20.75
N GLY A 25 17.01 -15.23 -20.48
CA GLY A 25 18.45 -15.40 -20.66
C GLY A 25 19.09 -16.32 -19.62
N LEU A 26 18.49 -16.46 -18.44
CA LEU A 26 19.07 -17.19 -17.30
C LEU A 26 18.51 -18.61 -17.13
N PHE A 27 17.26 -18.84 -17.51
CA PHE A 27 16.57 -20.12 -17.40
C PHE A 27 16.19 -20.61 -18.80
N ALA A 28 16.86 -21.64 -19.29
CA ALA A 28 16.64 -22.14 -20.64
C ALA A 28 15.26 -22.81 -20.77
N SER A 29 14.82 -23.47 -19.68
CA SER A 29 13.54 -24.18 -19.58
C SER A 29 12.30 -23.29 -19.67
N PHE A 30 12.43 -21.98 -19.40
CA PHE A 30 11.28 -21.06 -19.42
C PHE A 30 11.08 -20.49 -20.81
N ASP A 31 9.86 -20.50 -21.33
CA ASP A 31 9.53 -19.69 -22.49
C ASP A 31 9.42 -18.20 -22.14
N TYR A 32 9.34 -17.35 -23.16
CA TYR A 32 9.28 -15.91 -22.93
C TYR A 32 7.95 -15.50 -22.26
N ILE A 33 6.86 -16.24 -22.51
CA ILE A 33 5.53 -15.93 -21.95
C ILE A 33 5.48 -16.23 -20.44
N THR A 34 6.03 -17.36 -20.01
CA THR A 34 6.28 -17.70 -18.59
C THR A 34 7.07 -16.60 -17.91
N CYS A 35 8.13 -16.10 -18.57
CA CYS A 35 8.92 -15.00 -18.07
C CYS A 35 8.11 -13.69 -17.97
N LEU A 36 7.17 -13.42 -18.87
CA LEU A 36 6.26 -12.27 -18.79
C LEU A 36 5.31 -12.38 -17.59
N VAL A 37 4.76 -13.56 -17.30
CA VAL A 37 3.90 -13.75 -16.12
C VAL A 37 4.70 -13.53 -14.82
N LEU A 38 5.88 -14.13 -14.73
CA LEU A 38 6.79 -13.94 -13.59
C LEU A 38 7.20 -12.46 -13.43
N ALA A 39 7.55 -11.81 -14.53
CA ALA A 39 7.89 -10.39 -14.53
C ALA A 39 6.70 -9.51 -14.13
N ALA A 40 5.47 -9.85 -14.51
CA ALA A 40 4.28 -9.10 -14.11
C ALA A 40 4.09 -9.13 -12.59
N CYS A 41 4.38 -10.26 -11.94
CA CYS A 41 4.38 -10.39 -10.48
C CYS A 41 5.47 -9.54 -9.82
N LEU A 42 6.63 -9.38 -10.47
CA LEU A 42 7.81 -8.69 -9.91
C LEU A 42 7.93 -7.21 -10.31
N THR A 43 7.02 -6.72 -11.15
CA THR A 43 7.01 -5.34 -11.65
C THR A 43 6.52 -4.33 -10.60
N PRO A 44 5.45 -4.62 -9.83
CA PRO A 44 4.98 -3.75 -8.76
C PRO A 44 6.03 -3.53 -7.68
N THR A 45 5.98 -2.36 -7.08
CA THR A 45 6.86 -1.97 -5.98
C THR A 45 6.04 -1.87 -4.73
N ASP A 46 6.51 -2.51 -3.68
CA ASP A 46 5.66 -2.79 -2.54
C ASP A 46 5.56 -1.58 -1.58
N PRO A 47 4.35 -1.10 -1.28
CA PRO A 47 4.15 0.05 -0.40
C PRO A 47 4.51 -0.26 1.05
N ILE A 48 4.40 -1.52 1.50
CA ILE A 48 4.72 -1.93 2.86
C ILE A 48 6.23 -1.82 3.11
N VAL A 49 7.05 -2.44 2.27
CA VAL A 49 8.51 -2.36 2.36
C VAL A 49 8.98 -0.93 2.11
N SER A 50 8.36 -0.22 1.15
CA SER A 50 8.71 1.18 0.87
C SER A 50 8.38 2.12 2.03
N ALA A 51 7.26 1.93 2.73
CA ALA A 51 6.84 2.75 3.87
C ALA A 51 7.82 2.60 5.05
N VAL A 52 8.29 1.38 5.34
CA VAL A 52 9.30 1.14 6.40
C VAL A 52 10.60 1.89 6.12
N ILE A 53 11.01 1.95 4.85
CA ILE A 53 12.26 2.55 4.42
C ILE A 53 12.17 4.08 4.38
N ILE A 54 11.08 4.60 3.79
CA ILE A 54 10.90 6.04 3.53
C ILE A 54 10.30 6.75 4.76
N GLY A 55 9.49 6.06 5.55
CA GLY A 55 8.86 6.59 6.77
C GLY A 55 9.80 6.67 7.97
N GLY A 56 10.97 6.04 7.92
CA GLY A 56 11.94 6.04 9.02
C GLY A 56 12.54 7.42 9.32
N LYS A 57 12.95 7.63 10.58
CA LYS A 57 13.60 8.88 11.06
C LYS A 57 14.79 9.32 10.21
N TYR A 58 15.51 8.36 9.61
CA TYR A 58 16.63 8.64 8.73
C TYR A 58 16.18 9.28 7.41
N ALA A 59 15.18 8.69 6.75
CA ALA A 59 14.67 9.18 5.48
C ALA A 59 13.98 10.54 5.64
N GLN A 60 13.20 10.73 6.71
CA GLN A 60 12.62 12.04 7.05
C GLN A 60 13.64 13.17 7.17
N LYS A 61 14.89 12.85 7.57
CA LYS A 61 15.96 13.84 7.73
C LYS A 61 16.80 14.08 6.48
N HIS A 62 16.88 13.11 5.56
CA HIS A 62 17.83 13.15 4.44
C HIS A 62 17.18 13.12 3.05
N VAL A 63 15.88 12.83 2.96
CA VAL A 63 15.15 12.70 1.70
C VAL A 63 14.10 13.82 1.63
N PRO A 64 14.08 14.65 0.58
CA PRO A 64 13.07 15.68 0.40
C PRO A 64 11.64 15.09 0.43
N ALA A 65 10.70 15.80 1.09
CA ALA A 65 9.32 15.34 1.24
C ALA A 65 8.62 15.08 -0.11
N ARG A 66 9.01 15.79 -1.17
CA ARG A 66 8.53 15.58 -2.54
C ARG A 66 8.86 14.18 -3.06
N ILE A 67 10.10 13.72 -2.86
CA ILE A 67 10.54 12.38 -3.27
C ILE A 67 9.81 11.30 -2.47
N GLN A 68 9.65 11.51 -1.17
CA GLN A 68 8.94 10.56 -0.31
C GLN A 68 7.49 10.39 -0.79
N ARG A 69 6.78 11.49 -1.04
CA ARG A 69 5.38 11.46 -1.50
C ARG A 69 5.24 10.80 -2.87
N ILE A 70 6.11 11.06 -3.83
CA ILE A 70 6.02 10.44 -5.17
C ILE A 70 6.32 8.94 -5.11
N LEU A 71 7.30 8.50 -4.31
CA LEU A 71 7.62 7.08 -4.13
C LEU A 71 6.50 6.31 -3.41
N SER A 72 5.88 6.92 -2.39
CA SER A 72 4.71 6.34 -1.72
C SER A 72 3.51 6.24 -2.68
N ALA A 73 3.24 7.31 -3.45
CA ALA A 73 2.14 7.32 -4.42
C ALA A 73 2.37 6.31 -5.56
N GLU A 74 3.60 6.19 -6.04
CA GLU A 74 3.99 5.19 -7.04
C GLU A 74 3.76 3.77 -6.51
N SER A 75 4.26 3.46 -5.31
CA SER A 75 4.17 2.11 -4.75
C SER A 75 2.72 1.68 -4.54
N ALA A 76 1.88 2.58 -4.03
CA ALA A 76 0.45 2.31 -3.88
C ALA A 76 -0.29 2.16 -5.23
N SER A 77 0.09 2.94 -6.26
CA SER A 77 -0.54 2.86 -7.59
C SER A 77 -0.08 1.63 -8.38
N ASN A 78 1.18 1.23 -8.24
CA ASN A 78 1.79 0.12 -8.98
C ASN A 78 1.14 -1.23 -8.64
N ASP A 79 0.79 -1.46 -7.37
CA ASP A 79 0.17 -2.72 -6.93
C ASP A 79 -1.16 -2.98 -7.64
N GLY A 80 -2.01 -1.96 -7.69
CA GLY A 80 -3.30 -2.05 -8.36
C GLY A 80 -3.23 -2.02 -9.89
N LEU A 81 -2.19 -1.40 -10.46
CA LEU A 81 -1.91 -1.42 -11.89
C LEU A 81 -1.17 -2.69 -12.36
N ALA A 82 -0.87 -3.63 -11.46
CA ALA A 82 -0.26 -4.90 -11.80
C ALA A 82 -1.19 -5.78 -12.66
N TYR A 83 -2.50 -5.71 -12.41
CA TYR A 83 -3.49 -6.60 -13.01
C TYR A 83 -3.49 -6.56 -14.55
N PRO A 84 -3.48 -5.39 -15.23
CA PRO A 84 -3.34 -5.36 -16.69
C PRO A 84 -2.11 -6.09 -17.22
N PHE A 85 -0.94 -5.98 -16.57
CA PHE A 85 0.26 -6.68 -17.02
C PHE A 85 0.18 -8.20 -16.77
N LEU A 86 -0.43 -8.60 -15.66
CA LEU A 86 -0.62 -10.01 -15.35
C LEU A 86 -1.64 -10.66 -16.31
N SER A 87 -2.80 -10.02 -16.50
CA SER A 87 -3.89 -10.53 -17.32
C SER A 87 -3.47 -10.75 -18.78
N ILE A 88 -2.78 -9.79 -19.40
CA ILE A 88 -2.27 -9.99 -20.77
C ILE A 88 -1.26 -11.15 -20.84
N SER A 89 -0.39 -11.28 -19.83
CA SER A 89 0.57 -12.38 -19.77
C SER A 89 -0.12 -13.73 -19.64
N LEU A 90 -1.15 -13.82 -18.80
CA LEU A 90 -1.94 -15.04 -18.61
C LEU A 90 -2.79 -15.40 -19.83
N TYR A 91 -3.39 -14.42 -20.51
CA TYR A 91 -4.14 -14.68 -21.75
C TYR A 91 -3.23 -15.25 -22.85
N LEU A 92 -1.99 -14.74 -22.94
CA LEU A 92 -0.98 -15.31 -23.85
C LEU A 92 -0.58 -16.75 -23.46
N THR A 93 -0.58 -17.08 -22.18
CA THR A 93 -0.25 -18.44 -21.68
C THR A 93 -1.39 -19.44 -21.90
N LEU A 94 -2.64 -19.01 -21.75
CA LEU A 94 -3.82 -19.88 -21.73
C LEU A 94 -4.44 -20.13 -23.12
N GLU A 95 -3.81 -19.66 -24.20
CA GLU A 95 -4.23 -19.80 -25.60
C GLU A 95 -5.73 -19.65 -25.83
N HIS A 96 -6.20 -18.40 -25.87
CA HIS A 96 -7.53 -18.05 -26.35
C HIS A 96 -7.43 -17.27 -27.67
N ASN A 97 -8.57 -16.95 -28.27
CA ASN A 97 -8.62 -16.24 -29.55
C ASN A 97 -7.99 -14.84 -29.41
N ARG A 98 -6.81 -14.61 -30.00
CA ARG A 98 -6.00 -13.39 -29.81
C ARG A 98 -6.77 -12.07 -29.97
N ALA A 99 -7.75 -12.02 -30.86
CA ALA A 99 -8.55 -10.81 -31.09
C ALA A 99 -9.55 -10.55 -29.95
N GLU A 100 -10.13 -11.62 -29.39
CA GLU A 100 -11.00 -11.53 -28.20
C GLU A 100 -10.15 -11.18 -26.96
N ASP A 101 -8.96 -11.77 -26.81
CA ASP A 101 -8.09 -11.54 -25.65
C ASP A 101 -7.61 -10.09 -25.54
N ILE A 102 -7.32 -9.43 -26.66
CA ILE A 102 -6.94 -8.00 -26.67
C ILE A 102 -8.16 -7.14 -26.30
N SER A 103 -9.34 -7.47 -26.82
CA SER A 103 -10.58 -6.77 -26.48
C SER A 103 -10.88 -6.91 -24.98
N ASP A 104 -10.82 -8.12 -24.45
CA ASP A 104 -11.07 -8.42 -23.04
C ASP A 104 -10.00 -7.79 -22.15
N TRP A 105 -8.73 -7.76 -22.58
CA TRP A 105 -7.69 -7.04 -21.85
C TRP A 105 -7.97 -5.53 -21.72
N VAL A 106 -8.45 -4.88 -22.78
CA VAL A 106 -8.81 -3.46 -22.73
C VAL A 106 -10.09 -3.23 -21.92
N LEU A 107 -11.15 -3.99 -22.18
CA LEU A 107 -12.45 -3.83 -21.52
C LEU A 107 -12.41 -4.27 -20.05
N ILE A 108 -11.94 -5.49 -19.79
CA ILE A 108 -11.90 -6.05 -18.44
C ILE A 108 -10.70 -5.48 -17.68
N GLY A 109 -9.50 -5.58 -18.24
CA GLY A 109 -8.27 -5.17 -17.56
C GLY A 109 -8.19 -3.67 -17.27
N TRP A 110 -8.38 -2.82 -18.28
CA TRP A 110 -8.27 -1.37 -18.08
C TRP A 110 -9.58 -0.71 -17.65
N LEU A 111 -10.68 -0.94 -18.36
CA LEU A 111 -11.90 -0.19 -18.08
C LEU A 111 -12.62 -0.72 -16.83
N TYR A 112 -12.77 -2.03 -16.69
CA TYR A 112 -13.54 -2.63 -15.60
C TYR A 112 -12.74 -2.82 -14.30
N GLN A 113 -11.47 -3.23 -14.37
CA GLN A 113 -10.66 -3.40 -13.15
C GLN A 113 -10.07 -2.05 -12.71
N VAL A 114 -9.36 -1.35 -13.59
CA VAL A 114 -8.65 -0.11 -13.23
C VAL A 114 -9.58 1.10 -13.13
N VAL A 115 -10.27 1.47 -14.22
CA VAL A 115 -11.05 2.73 -14.24
C VAL A 115 -12.25 2.67 -13.32
N LEU A 116 -13.06 1.59 -13.38
CA LEU A 116 -14.23 1.46 -12.53
C LEU A 116 -13.84 1.34 -11.03
N GLY A 117 -12.79 0.58 -10.69
CA GLY A 117 -12.30 0.47 -9.32
C GLY A 117 -11.90 1.84 -8.74
N ILE A 118 -11.12 2.61 -9.50
CA ILE A 118 -10.74 3.99 -9.12
C ILE A 118 -11.99 4.88 -8.95
N LEU A 119 -12.95 4.81 -9.88
CA LEU A 119 -14.16 5.64 -9.80
C LEU A 119 -15.01 5.31 -8.58
N ILE A 120 -15.28 4.03 -8.32
CA ILE A 120 -16.07 3.60 -7.15
C ILE A 120 -15.34 3.98 -5.87
N GLY A 121 -14.04 3.70 -5.77
CA GLY A 121 -13.23 4.07 -4.62
C GLY A 121 -13.23 5.57 -4.36
N ALA A 122 -13.00 6.39 -5.38
CA ALA A 122 -13.02 7.84 -5.26
C ALA A 122 -14.39 8.39 -4.83
N VAL A 123 -15.48 7.86 -5.39
CA VAL A 123 -16.85 8.22 -4.99
C VAL A 123 -17.09 7.86 -3.53
N MET A 124 -16.71 6.66 -3.11
CA MET A 124 -16.88 6.18 -1.73
C MET A 124 -16.10 7.05 -0.75
N GLY A 125 -14.80 7.31 -1.00
CA GLY A 125 -13.98 8.18 -0.15
C GLY A 125 -14.54 9.61 -0.07
N TYR A 126 -15.02 10.16 -1.19
CA TYR A 126 -15.65 11.48 -1.21
C TYR A 126 -16.97 11.52 -0.41
N LEU A 127 -17.82 10.51 -0.56
CA LEU A 127 -19.07 10.40 0.21
C LEU A 127 -18.78 10.28 1.70
N PHE A 128 -17.82 9.45 2.11
CA PHE A 128 -17.41 9.33 3.51
C PHE A 128 -16.86 10.64 4.07
N SER A 129 -16.02 11.35 3.30
CA SER A 129 -15.55 12.70 3.68
C SER A 129 -16.72 13.65 3.94
N LYS A 130 -17.71 13.69 3.05
CA LYS A 130 -18.92 14.51 3.24
C LYS A 130 -19.71 14.12 4.49
N VAL A 131 -19.91 12.82 4.71
CA VAL A 131 -20.67 12.32 5.86
C VAL A 131 -19.97 12.70 7.16
N LEU A 132 -18.66 12.44 7.28
CA LEU A 132 -17.87 12.78 8.48
C LEU A 132 -17.86 14.27 8.77
N ARG A 133 -17.72 15.09 7.72
CA ARG A 133 -17.79 16.55 7.88
C ARG A 133 -19.16 17.01 8.32
N TYR A 134 -20.22 16.44 7.74
CA TYR A 134 -21.59 16.75 8.12
C TYR A 134 -21.85 16.40 9.58
N THR A 135 -21.49 15.19 10.02
CA THR A 135 -21.70 14.74 11.40
C THR A 135 -20.84 15.54 12.39
N SER A 136 -19.58 15.79 12.07
CA SER A 136 -18.67 16.59 12.89
C SER A 136 -19.15 18.04 13.04
N SER A 137 -19.63 18.67 11.96
CA SER A 137 -20.20 20.04 12.01
C SER A 137 -21.46 20.15 12.89
N ARG A 138 -22.12 19.02 13.18
CA ARG A 138 -23.30 18.92 14.04
C ARG A 138 -22.97 18.45 15.46
N GLY A 139 -21.70 18.23 15.78
CA GLY A 139 -21.27 17.67 17.07
C GLY A 139 -21.71 16.21 17.29
N LEU A 140 -21.94 15.46 16.20
CA LEU A 140 -22.36 14.05 16.26
C LEU A 140 -21.20 13.06 16.11
N ALA A 141 -20.02 13.54 15.73
CA ALA A 141 -18.84 12.72 15.51
C ALA A 141 -17.60 13.39 16.10
N ASP A 142 -16.91 12.62 16.95
CA ASP A 142 -15.64 13.00 17.56
C ASP A 142 -14.45 12.59 16.68
N ASN A 143 -13.23 12.97 17.08
CA ASN A 143 -11.99 12.66 16.35
C ASN A 143 -11.75 11.15 16.22
N GLU A 144 -12.20 10.35 17.19
CA GLU A 144 -12.14 8.90 17.17
C GLU A 144 -12.90 8.31 15.97
N ALA A 145 -13.98 8.96 15.53
CA ALA A 145 -14.74 8.53 14.36
C ALA A 145 -13.96 8.71 13.05
N TYR A 146 -13.09 9.72 12.98
CA TYR A 146 -12.13 9.89 11.88
C TYR A 146 -11.04 8.82 11.93
N VAL A 147 -10.49 8.56 13.12
CA VAL A 147 -9.46 7.52 13.31
C VAL A 147 -9.97 6.13 12.94
N ALA A 148 -11.23 5.80 13.25
CA ALA A 148 -11.84 4.52 12.88
C ALA A 148 -11.86 4.26 11.36
N GLN A 149 -11.84 5.32 10.53
CA GLN A 149 -11.85 5.18 9.08
C GLN A 149 -10.57 4.60 8.49
N TYR A 150 -9.45 4.64 9.22
CA TYR A 150 -8.22 3.96 8.80
C TYR A 150 -8.42 2.45 8.59
N LEU A 151 -9.45 1.85 9.21
CA LEU A 151 -9.81 0.45 9.05
C LEU A 151 -11.18 0.26 8.37
N ALA A 152 -12.19 1.04 8.79
CA ALA A 152 -13.56 0.86 8.31
C ALA A 152 -13.71 1.14 6.81
N LEU A 153 -13.16 2.26 6.32
CA LEU A 153 -13.27 2.65 4.91
C LEU A 153 -12.58 1.66 3.96
N PRO A 154 -11.32 1.23 4.18
CA PRO A 154 -10.69 0.26 3.28
C PRO A 154 -11.39 -1.11 3.33
N ILE A 155 -11.82 -1.62 4.48
CA ILE A 155 -12.57 -2.88 4.55
C ILE A 155 -13.90 -2.77 3.79
N PHE A 156 -14.65 -1.68 3.99
CA PHE A 156 -15.92 -1.46 3.31
C PHE A 156 -15.75 -1.29 1.79
N THR A 157 -14.75 -0.50 1.38
CA THR A 157 -14.46 -0.26 -0.03
C THR A 157 -14.00 -1.54 -0.71
N THR A 158 -13.06 -2.28 -0.12
CA THR A 158 -12.57 -3.55 -0.68
C THR A 158 -13.67 -4.58 -0.78
N GLY A 159 -14.47 -4.79 0.27
CA GLY A 159 -15.59 -5.72 0.25
C GLY A 159 -16.63 -5.37 -0.82
N THR A 160 -16.96 -4.08 -0.97
CA THR A 160 -17.93 -3.63 -1.98
C THR A 160 -17.39 -3.83 -3.40
N VAL A 161 -16.17 -3.36 -3.67
CA VAL A 161 -15.58 -3.39 -5.02
C VAL A 161 -15.24 -4.82 -5.44
N ARG A 162 -14.78 -5.66 -4.50
CA ARG A 162 -14.50 -7.07 -4.75
C ARG A 162 -15.78 -7.85 -5.06
N THR A 163 -16.90 -7.54 -4.39
CA THR A 163 -18.22 -8.13 -4.71
C THR A 163 -18.69 -7.72 -6.11
N LEU A 164 -18.34 -6.50 -6.54
CA LEU A 164 -18.58 -6.03 -7.90
C LEU A 164 -17.55 -6.56 -8.90
N GLY A 165 -16.58 -7.38 -8.51
CA GLY A 165 -15.62 -8.01 -9.42
C GLY A 165 -14.50 -7.09 -9.95
N SER A 166 -14.33 -5.89 -9.41
CA SER A 166 -13.33 -4.90 -9.83
C SER A 166 -12.12 -4.86 -8.87
N ASP A 167 -11.10 -4.04 -9.18
CA ASP A 167 -9.84 -4.00 -8.44
C ASP A 167 -10.01 -3.24 -7.11
N ASP A 168 -9.91 -3.98 -6.01
CA ASP A 168 -10.15 -3.49 -4.67
C ASP A 168 -8.96 -2.71 -4.08
N LEU A 169 -7.73 -2.99 -4.53
CA LEU A 169 -6.52 -2.27 -4.10
C LEU A 169 -6.51 -0.82 -4.63
N LEU A 170 -6.73 -0.62 -5.93
CA LEU A 170 -6.88 0.72 -6.54
C LEU A 170 -8.07 1.46 -5.96
N ALA A 171 -9.18 0.77 -5.72
CA ALA A 171 -10.34 1.39 -5.11
C ALA A 171 -10.06 1.87 -3.68
N ALA A 172 -9.40 1.07 -2.85
CA ALA A 172 -8.99 1.48 -1.51
C ALA A 172 -8.01 2.67 -1.55
N PHE A 173 -7.04 2.65 -2.47
CA PHE A 173 -6.12 3.78 -2.68
C PHE A 173 -6.87 5.05 -3.12
N ALA A 174 -7.80 4.93 -4.07
CA ALA A 174 -8.63 6.05 -4.54
C ALA A 174 -9.55 6.58 -3.42
N ALA A 175 -10.11 5.70 -2.59
CA ALA A 175 -10.93 6.07 -1.44
C ALA A 175 -10.11 6.82 -0.38
N GLY A 176 -8.93 6.32 -0.02
CA GLY A 176 -7.99 6.98 0.89
C GLY A 176 -7.50 8.34 0.39
N SER A 177 -7.27 8.45 -0.93
CA SER A 177 -6.92 9.71 -1.57
C SER A 177 -8.08 10.70 -1.58
N ALA A 178 -9.30 10.22 -1.84
CA ALA A 178 -10.50 11.06 -1.92
C ALA A 178 -10.98 11.55 -0.55
N ILE A 179 -10.91 10.70 0.50
CA ILE A 179 -11.29 11.12 1.86
C ILE A 179 -10.35 12.21 2.40
N SER A 180 -9.08 12.16 2.00
CA SER A 180 -8.02 13.08 2.43
C SER A 180 -7.85 14.32 1.54
N TRP A 181 -8.65 14.43 0.47
CA TRP A 181 -8.42 15.40 -0.62
C TRP A 181 -8.50 16.86 -0.19
N ASP A 182 -9.43 17.19 0.70
CA ASP A 182 -9.62 18.55 1.20
C ASP A 182 -8.75 18.88 2.44
N GLY A 183 -7.95 17.91 2.90
CA GLY A 183 -7.08 18.04 4.06
C GLY A 183 -7.80 17.99 5.41
N THR A 184 -9.14 17.95 5.46
CA THR A 184 -9.90 17.90 6.72
C THR A 184 -9.58 16.62 7.48
N PHE A 185 -9.59 15.48 6.79
CA PHE A 185 -9.28 14.18 7.38
C PHE A 185 -7.87 14.16 8.00
N ASN A 186 -6.88 14.76 7.33
CA ASN A 186 -5.51 14.81 7.80
C ASN A 186 -5.37 15.68 9.06
N LYS A 187 -6.15 16.76 9.14
CA LYS A 187 -6.15 17.67 10.28
C LYS A 187 -6.79 17.03 11.52
N GLU A 188 -7.96 16.41 11.36
CA GLU A 188 -8.67 15.76 12.49
C GLU A 188 -7.95 14.50 13.00
N THR A 189 -7.11 13.88 12.17
CA THR A 189 -6.29 12.73 12.55
C THR A 189 -4.84 13.11 12.92
N GLU A 190 -4.50 14.40 12.93
CA GLU A 190 -3.16 14.86 13.25
C GLU A 190 -2.80 14.51 14.70
N GLY A 191 -1.58 14.02 14.92
CA GLY A 191 -1.09 13.60 16.24
C GLY A 191 -1.62 12.26 16.73
N GLN A 192 -2.51 11.60 15.98
CA GLN A 192 -3.02 10.27 16.32
C GLN A 192 -1.99 9.18 16.00
N VAL A 193 -1.74 8.29 16.95
CA VAL A 193 -0.77 7.18 16.81
C VAL A 193 -1.40 5.90 16.26
N PHE A 194 -2.71 5.87 16.07
CA PHE A 194 -3.44 4.67 15.68
C PHE A 194 -2.99 4.10 14.32
N ALA A 195 -2.91 4.94 13.29
CA ALA A 195 -2.51 4.48 11.95
C ALA A 195 -1.09 3.86 11.93
N PRO A 196 -0.04 4.50 12.50
CA PRO A 196 1.27 3.86 12.63
C PRO A 196 1.26 2.55 13.42
N VAL A 197 0.49 2.46 14.52
CA VAL A 197 0.42 1.23 15.33
C VAL A 197 -0.20 0.08 14.54
N ILE A 198 -1.30 0.32 13.83
CA ILE A 198 -1.94 -0.68 12.98
C ILE A 198 -1.01 -1.09 11.84
N GLU A 199 -0.37 -0.12 11.18
CA GLU A 199 0.59 -0.38 10.10
C GLU A 199 1.75 -1.28 10.58
N TYR A 200 2.40 -0.94 11.71
CA TYR A 200 3.49 -1.76 12.24
C TYR A 200 3.02 -3.16 12.66
N THR A 201 1.83 -3.27 13.23
CA THR A 201 1.27 -4.55 13.69
C THR A 201 0.97 -5.47 12.50
N LEU A 202 0.26 -4.95 11.48
CA LEU A 202 -0.07 -5.71 10.27
C LEU A 202 1.17 -6.07 9.47
N ASN A 203 2.13 -5.15 9.33
CA ASN A 203 3.39 -5.42 8.63
C ASN A 203 4.19 -6.52 9.34
N SER A 204 4.27 -6.49 10.68
CA SER A 204 4.96 -7.52 11.45
C SER A 204 4.32 -8.90 11.27
N ALA A 205 2.99 -8.96 11.36
CA ALA A 205 2.24 -10.20 11.12
C ALA A 205 2.46 -10.72 9.68
N CYS A 206 2.44 -9.81 8.69
CA CYS A 206 2.65 -10.14 7.30
C CYS A 206 4.05 -10.73 7.05
N PHE A 207 5.13 -10.13 7.57
CA PHE A 207 6.47 -10.66 7.38
C PHE A 207 6.71 -12.00 8.10
N VAL A 208 6.10 -12.20 9.28
CA VAL A 208 6.13 -13.50 9.96
C VAL A 208 5.44 -14.57 9.10
N TYR A 209 4.26 -14.25 8.55
CA TYR A 209 3.54 -15.15 7.65
C TYR A 209 4.34 -15.46 6.39
N ILE A 210 4.90 -14.45 5.72
CA ILE A 210 5.73 -14.63 4.52
C ILE A 210 6.94 -15.51 4.84
N GLY A 211 7.62 -15.28 5.96
CA GLY A 211 8.76 -16.11 6.38
C GLY A 211 8.39 -17.60 6.56
N ALA A 212 7.20 -17.88 7.07
CA ALA A 212 6.67 -19.23 7.20
C ALA A 212 6.17 -19.82 5.86
N TRP A 213 5.70 -18.99 4.94
CA TRP A 213 5.18 -19.38 3.62
C TRP A 213 6.29 -19.70 2.60
N LEU A 214 7.51 -19.19 2.78
CA LEU A 214 8.60 -19.37 1.81
C LEU A 214 8.89 -20.85 1.50
N PRO A 215 8.88 -21.26 0.22
CA PRO A 215 9.06 -22.65 -0.18
C PRO A 215 10.55 -23.02 -0.23
N TRP A 216 11.16 -23.20 0.95
CA TRP A 216 12.62 -23.43 1.09
C TRP A 216 13.14 -24.64 0.31
N SER A 217 12.35 -25.71 0.21
CA SER A 217 12.68 -26.92 -0.58
C SER A 217 12.74 -26.63 -2.08
N ASP A 218 11.90 -25.72 -2.56
CA ASP A 218 11.62 -25.53 -3.97
C ASP A 218 12.53 -24.44 -4.60
N PHE A 219 13.40 -23.83 -3.81
CA PHE A 219 14.47 -22.96 -4.33
C PHE A 219 15.57 -23.74 -5.06
N ASN A 220 15.54 -25.07 -5.01
CA ASN A 220 16.47 -25.94 -5.71
C ASN A 220 15.71 -27.04 -6.46
N ILE A 221 15.31 -26.73 -7.69
CA ILE A 221 14.70 -27.65 -8.66
C ILE A 221 15.61 -27.70 -9.90
N PRO A 222 16.68 -28.51 -9.88
CA PRO A 222 17.66 -28.57 -10.98
C PRO A 222 17.04 -28.96 -12.32
N ASP A 223 16.00 -29.79 -12.30
CA ASP A 223 15.30 -30.26 -13.51
C ASP A 223 14.65 -29.11 -14.30
N LEU A 224 14.32 -28.01 -13.62
CA LEU A 224 13.74 -26.80 -14.22
C LEU A 224 14.76 -25.66 -14.33
N ASP A 225 16.06 -25.97 -14.30
CA ASP A 225 17.15 -24.98 -14.27
C ASP A 225 17.14 -24.05 -13.04
N LEU A 226 16.27 -24.32 -12.05
CA LEU A 226 16.07 -23.47 -10.89
C LEU A 226 17.05 -23.87 -9.78
N THR A 227 18.20 -23.20 -9.73
CA THR A 227 19.24 -23.45 -8.72
C THR A 227 19.50 -22.20 -7.88
N PRO A 228 19.92 -22.33 -6.61
CA PRO A 228 20.10 -21.18 -5.72
C PRO A 228 21.05 -20.10 -6.26
N TRP A 229 22.13 -20.49 -6.95
CA TRP A 229 23.07 -19.51 -7.51
C TRP A 229 22.46 -18.72 -8.68
N ARG A 230 21.64 -19.36 -9.53
CA ARG A 230 20.91 -18.65 -10.60
C ARG A 230 19.89 -17.70 -10.00
N LEU A 231 19.19 -18.10 -8.93
CA LEU A 231 18.28 -17.20 -8.20
C LEU A 231 19.02 -15.98 -7.61
N VAL A 232 20.22 -16.15 -7.07
CA VAL A 232 21.05 -15.01 -6.62
C VAL A 232 21.44 -14.10 -7.78
N VAL A 233 21.89 -14.67 -8.90
CA VAL A 233 22.22 -13.89 -10.12
C VAL A 233 20.99 -13.15 -10.64
N LEU A 234 19.82 -13.79 -10.64
CA LEU A 234 18.54 -13.17 -10.98
C LEU A 234 18.26 -11.96 -10.10
N CYS A 235 18.38 -12.10 -8.77
CA CYS A 235 18.16 -10.99 -7.85
C CYS A 235 19.11 -9.82 -8.10
N ILE A 236 20.40 -10.08 -8.31
CA ILE A 236 21.39 -9.05 -8.64
C ILE A 236 21.00 -8.35 -9.95
N ALA A 237 20.68 -9.12 -10.99
CA ALA A 237 20.27 -8.58 -12.28
C ALA A 237 19.00 -7.73 -12.16
N ILE A 238 17.98 -8.20 -11.42
CA ILE A 238 16.75 -7.45 -11.17
C ILE A 238 17.06 -6.15 -10.41
N PHE A 239 17.83 -6.17 -9.34
CA PHE A 239 18.09 -4.96 -8.54
C PHE A 239 18.90 -3.91 -9.31
N VAL A 240 19.78 -4.32 -10.23
CA VAL A 240 20.61 -3.42 -11.04
C VAL A 240 19.91 -2.97 -12.33
N LEU A 241 19.15 -3.84 -13.00
CA LEU A 241 18.65 -3.58 -14.35
C LEU A 241 17.15 -3.30 -14.40
N ARG A 242 16.36 -3.71 -13.40
CA ARG A 242 14.91 -3.53 -13.45
C ARG A 242 14.55 -2.04 -13.47
N ARG A 243 15.02 -1.27 -12.48
CA ARG A 243 14.47 0.06 -12.20
C ARG A 243 15.35 1.21 -12.68
N PHE A 244 16.68 1.04 -12.68
CA PHE A 244 17.62 2.08 -13.11
C PHE A 244 17.42 2.53 -14.56
N PRO A 245 17.33 1.64 -15.57
CA PRO A 245 17.14 2.06 -16.96
C PRO A 245 15.79 2.77 -17.17
N ALA A 246 14.72 2.26 -16.56
CA ALA A 246 13.38 2.80 -16.70
C ALA A 246 13.29 4.23 -16.14
N ILE A 247 13.77 4.46 -14.91
CA ILE A 247 13.72 5.79 -14.30
C ILE A 247 14.67 6.76 -15.02
N MET A 248 15.86 6.31 -15.41
CA MET A 248 16.81 7.19 -16.10
C MET A 248 16.37 7.55 -17.53
N ALA A 249 15.55 6.72 -18.18
CA ALA A 249 14.92 7.07 -19.45
C ALA A 249 13.79 8.09 -19.28
N LEU A 250 13.07 8.04 -18.15
CA LEU A 250 11.80 8.77 -17.95
C LEU A 250 11.91 10.00 -17.04
N TYR A 251 13.02 10.19 -16.30
CA TYR A 251 13.10 11.22 -15.25
C TYR A 251 12.82 12.64 -15.74
N LYS A 252 13.17 12.96 -17.00
CA LYS A 252 12.90 14.28 -17.60
C LYS A 252 11.40 14.57 -17.81
N TRP A 253 10.57 13.53 -17.79
CA TRP A 253 9.11 13.64 -17.91
C TRP A 253 8.40 13.59 -16.56
N VAL A 254 9.16 13.48 -15.46
CA VAL A 254 8.65 13.50 -14.08
C VAL A 254 9.01 14.84 -13.47
N PRO A 255 8.08 15.81 -13.40
CA PRO A 255 8.32 17.11 -12.79
C PRO A 255 8.74 17.00 -11.32
N GLU A 256 8.45 15.86 -10.68
CA GLU A 256 8.86 15.47 -9.34
C GLU A 256 10.29 14.93 -9.22
N LEU A 257 11.10 14.95 -10.29
CA LEU A 257 12.56 14.72 -10.23
C LEU A 257 13.28 15.92 -10.84
N GLU A 258 14.16 16.58 -10.08
CA GLU A 258 14.90 17.76 -10.55
C GLU A 258 16.20 17.35 -11.26
N ASP A 259 16.94 16.41 -10.66
CA ASP A 259 18.26 16.02 -11.12
C ASP A 259 18.41 14.50 -11.35
N TRP A 260 19.41 14.14 -12.16
CA TRP A 260 19.77 12.73 -12.41
C TRP A 260 20.16 11.99 -11.12
N LYS A 261 20.65 12.71 -10.10
CA LYS A 261 20.98 12.14 -8.79
C LYS A 261 19.72 11.72 -8.03
N GLU A 262 18.65 12.52 -8.10
CA GLU A 262 17.34 12.16 -7.56
C GLU A 262 16.75 10.98 -8.33
N ALA A 263 16.91 10.95 -9.66
CA ALA A 263 16.51 9.83 -10.49
C ALA A 263 17.26 8.53 -10.12
N LEU A 264 18.56 8.61 -9.86
CA LEU A 264 19.36 7.46 -9.42
C LEU A 264 18.92 6.97 -8.03
N PHE A 265 18.65 7.91 -7.12
CA PHE A 265 18.09 7.61 -5.80
C PHE A 265 16.75 6.89 -5.92
N CYS A 266 15.80 7.45 -6.68
CA CYS A 266 14.51 6.80 -6.95
C CYS A 266 14.65 5.48 -7.71
N GLY A 267 15.70 5.31 -8.51
CA GLY A 267 16.09 4.05 -9.14
C GLY A 267 16.40 2.94 -8.14
N HIS A 268 17.07 3.29 -7.05
CA HIS A 268 17.41 2.35 -5.97
C HIS A 268 16.20 2.03 -5.09
N PHE A 269 15.35 3.01 -4.78
CA PHE A 269 14.21 2.83 -3.89
C PHE A 269 13.02 2.22 -4.63
N GLY A 270 13.02 0.89 -4.77
CA GLY A 270 11.93 0.13 -5.37
C GLY A 270 11.87 -1.31 -4.93
N PRO A 271 11.62 -1.56 -3.63
CA PRO A 271 11.54 -2.91 -3.09
C PRO A 271 10.37 -3.68 -3.70
N THR A 272 10.55 -4.99 -3.78
CA THR A 272 9.49 -5.95 -4.10
C THR A 272 9.15 -6.69 -2.84
N GLY A 273 7.87 -6.78 -2.52
CA GLY A 273 7.41 -7.25 -1.22
C GLY A 273 6.15 -8.07 -1.34
N VAL A 274 5.23 -7.80 -0.42
CA VAL A 274 3.98 -8.52 -0.23
C VAL A 274 3.12 -8.49 -1.50
N SER A 275 3.11 -7.37 -2.21
CA SER A 275 2.29 -7.24 -3.42
C SER A 275 2.66 -8.22 -4.52
N ALA A 276 3.95 -8.58 -4.66
CA ALA A 276 4.37 -9.60 -5.61
C ALA A 276 3.82 -10.99 -5.27
N ILE A 277 3.74 -11.31 -3.96
CA ILE A 277 3.17 -12.57 -3.47
C ILE A 277 1.66 -12.61 -3.71
N PHE A 278 0.97 -11.49 -3.50
CA PHE A 278 -0.45 -11.37 -3.81
C PHE A 278 -0.72 -11.61 -5.30
N VAL A 279 0.03 -10.92 -6.18
CA VAL A 279 -0.11 -11.05 -7.64
C VAL A 279 0.26 -12.47 -8.11
N SER A 280 1.30 -13.10 -7.53
CA SER A 280 1.66 -14.48 -7.87
C SER A 280 0.61 -15.48 -7.42
N THR A 281 0.04 -15.30 -6.22
CA THR A 281 -1.03 -16.17 -5.72
C THR A 281 -2.28 -16.04 -6.59
N TYR A 282 -2.62 -14.83 -7.01
CA TYR A 282 -3.70 -14.59 -7.96
C TYR A 282 -3.45 -15.27 -9.32
N ALA A 283 -2.21 -15.23 -9.81
CA ALA A 283 -1.83 -15.91 -11.04
C ALA A 283 -1.96 -17.44 -10.94
N LEU A 284 -1.47 -18.05 -9.85
CA LEU A 284 -1.64 -19.50 -9.63
C LEU A 284 -3.11 -19.91 -9.55
N TYR A 285 -3.96 -19.09 -8.92
CA TYR A 285 -5.40 -19.38 -8.86
C TYR A 285 -6.05 -19.43 -10.25
N ARG A 286 -5.51 -18.70 -11.22
CA ARG A 286 -5.97 -18.69 -12.62
C ARG A 286 -5.35 -19.80 -13.47
N LEU A 287 -4.24 -20.39 -13.02
CA LEU A 287 -3.57 -21.48 -13.73
C LEU A 287 -4.19 -22.83 -13.34
N PRO A 288 -4.20 -23.82 -14.24
CA PRO A 288 -4.55 -25.19 -13.90
C PRO A 288 -3.59 -25.77 -12.85
N GLU A 289 -4.04 -26.77 -12.09
CA GLU A 289 -3.16 -27.51 -11.19
C GLU A 289 -2.05 -28.20 -12.02
N PRO A 290 -0.77 -28.00 -11.68
CA PRO A 290 0.34 -28.52 -12.47
C PRO A 290 0.43 -30.04 -12.36
N GLN A 291 0.79 -30.67 -13.48
CA GLN A 291 1.16 -32.08 -13.48
C GLN A 291 2.53 -32.30 -12.83
N ASN A 292 2.70 -33.47 -12.17
CA ASN A 292 3.96 -33.89 -11.59
C ASN A 292 4.40 -35.23 -12.23
N PRO A 293 5.43 -35.25 -13.10
CA PRO A 293 6.35 -34.16 -13.44
C PRO A 293 5.74 -33.12 -14.41
N PRO A 294 6.27 -31.87 -14.45
CA PRO A 294 5.82 -30.85 -15.38
C PRO A 294 6.05 -31.26 -16.83
N THR A 295 5.03 -31.16 -17.68
CA THR A 295 5.12 -31.54 -19.10
C THR A 295 4.91 -30.36 -20.05
N SER A 296 4.09 -29.39 -19.64
CA SER A 296 3.78 -28.18 -20.40
C SER A 296 4.47 -26.94 -19.81
N GLN A 297 4.57 -25.86 -20.59
CA GLN A 297 5.05 -24.57 -20.08
C GLN A 297 4.12 -24.02 -18.97
N GLN A 298 2.82 -24.35 -19.02
CA GLN A 298 1.87 -23.99 -17.96
C GLN A 298 2.20 -24.71 -16.64
N ASP A 299 2.54 -25.99 -16.70
CA ASP A 299 2.99 -26.74 -15.52
C ASP A 299 4.27 -26.14 -14.95
N ILE A 300 5.25 -25.86 -15.81
CA ILE A 300 6.53 -25.24 -15.40
C ILE A 300 6.26 -23.90 -14.72
N LEU A 301 5.46 -23.02 -15.34
CA LEU A 301 5.08 -21.73 -14.77
C LEU A 301 4.45 -21.90 -13.38
N ALA A 302 3.46 -22.78 -13.25
CA ALA A 302 2.77 -23.01 -11.98
C ALA A 302 3.71 -23.57 -10.90
N THR A 303 4.67 -24.44 -11.27
CA THR A 303 5.68 -24.97 -10.34
C THR A 303 6.69 -23.90 -9.89
N VAL A 304 7.17 -23.05 -10.80
CA VAL A 304 8.27 -22.11 -10.50
C VAL A 304 7.81 -20.75 -9.99
N LEU A 305 6.51 -20.43 -10.07
CA LEU A 305 5.98 -19.10 -9.75
C LEU A 305 6.31 -18.66 -8.33
N HIS A 306 5.88 -19.44 -7.33
CA HIS A 306 6.11 -19.12 -5.92
C HIS A 306 7.59 -19.19 -5.51
N PRO A 307 8.38 -20.20 -5.93
CA PRO A 307 9.81 -20.22 -5.64
C PRO A 307 10.56 -19.00 -6.16
N VAL A 308 10.34 -18.60 -7.42
CA VAL A 308 11.02 -17.45 -8.02
C VAL A 308 10.58 -16.14 -7.34
N VAL A 309 9.27 -15.92 -7.22
CA VAL A 309 8.73 -14.70 -6.62
C VAL A 309 9.14 -14.58 -5.15
N GLY A 310 8.98 -15.66 -4.39
CA GLY A 310 9.36 -15.73 -2.98
C GLY A 310 10.84 -15.44 -2.75
N PHE A 311 11.73 -16.00 -3.57
CA PHE A 311 13.17 -15.72 -3.46
C PHE A 311 13.51 -14.26 -3.77
N VAL A 312 12.91 -13.67 -4.81
CA VAL A 312 13.13 -12.25 -5.15
C VAL A 312 12.60 -11.34 -4.05
N VAL A 313 11.44 -11.64 -3.47
CA VAL A 313 10.88 -10.89 -2.33
C VAL A 313 11.81 -10.99 -1.11
N LEU A 314 12.25 -12.20 -0.75
CA LEU A 314 13.20 -12.42 0.35
C LEU A 314 14.48 -11.59 0.15
N ALA A 315 15.10 -11.69 -1.03
CA ALA A 315 16.30 -10.93 -1.35
C ALA A 315 16.04 -9.41 -1.32
N SER A 316 14.87 -8.96 -1.78
CA SER A 316 14.53 -7.54 -1.81
C SER A 316 14.34 -6.96 -0.41
N VAL A 317 13.65 -7.68 0.48
CA VAL A 317 13.47 -7.31 1.89
C VAL A 317 14.81 -7.26 2.60
N ILE A 318 15.70 -8.23 2.37
CA ILE A 318 17.05 -8.22 2.97
C ILE A 318 17.86 -7.02 2.47
N VAL A 319 17.97 -6.84 1.15
CA VAL A 319 18.79 -5.77 0.56
C VAL A 319 18.28 -4.40 1.00
N HIS A 320 17.01 -4.10 0.80
CA HIS A 320 16.46 -2.77 1.07
C HIS A 320 16.24 -2.51 2.57
N GLY A 321 15.89 -3.55 3.34
CA GLY A 321 15.76 -3.45 4.79
C GLY A 321 17.10 -3.20 5.50
N LEU A 322 18.20 -3.78 4.98
CA LEU A 322 19.54 -3.57 5.53
C LEU A 322 20.26 -2.34 4.96
N SER A 323 19.82 -1.78 3.82
CA SER A 323 20.45 -0.58 3.21
C SER A 323 20.59 0.60 4.18
N ILE A 324 19.55 0.93 4.95
CA ILE A 324 19.58 2.09 5.87
C ILE A 324 20.52 1.85 7.07
N PRO A 325 20.42 0.72 7.81
CA PRO A 325 21.38 0.39 8.86
C PRO A 325 22.83 0.37 8.37
N LEU A 326 23.11 -0.28 7.24
CA LEU A 326 24.46 -0.39 6.68
C LEU A 326 25.02 0.97 6.29
N PHE A 327 24.20 1.84 5.69
CA PHE A 327 24.60 3.20 5.35
C PHE A 327 24.91 4.05 6.59
N SER A 328 24.12 3.90 7.66
CA SER A 328 24.35 4.57 8.95
C SER A 328 25.66 4.12 9.62
N ILE A 329 25.93 2.80 9.60
CA ILE A 329 27.17 2.22 10.12
C ILE A 329 28.37 2.69 9.29
N GLY A 330 28.26 2.70 7.96
CA GLY A 330 29.31 3.18 7.06
C GLY A 330 29.71 4.63 7.34
N LYS A 331 28.74 5.53 7.54
CA LYS A 331 29.00 6.92 7.96
C LYS A 331 29.67 7.00 9.33
N MET A 332 29.30 6.14 10.28
CA MET A 332 29.93 6.10 11.61
C MET A 332 31.39 5.66 11.52
N ILE A 333 31.68 4.62 10.73
CA ILE A 333 33.05 4.11 10.49
C ILE A 333 33.88 5.18 9.78
N HIS A 334 33.36 5.80 8.72
CA HIS A 334 34.04 6.88 8.01
C HIS A 334 34.30 8.09 8.91
N ARG A 335 33.38 8.45 9.82
CA ARG A 335 33.63 9.51 10.81
C ARG A 335 34.73 9.12 11.80
N ARG A 336 34.78 7.86 12.26
CA ARG A 336 35.79 7.40 13.23
C ARG A 336 37.19 7.27 12.60
N PHE A 337 37.29 6.76 11.37
CA PHE A 337 38.56 6.63 10.67
C PHE A 337 39.18 7.99 10.31
N PHE A 338 38.36 8.94 9.83
CA PHE A 338 38.85 10.27 9.48
C PHE A 338 39.01 11.20 10.69
N ALA A 339 38.27 10.98 11.79
CA ALA A 339 38.55 11.67 13.06
C ALA A 339 39.84 11.16 13.73
N SER A 340 40.20 9.88 13.54
CA SER A 340 41.45 9.30 14.04
C SER A 340 42.69 9.71 13.23
N SER A 341 42.51 10.30 12.05
CA SER A 341 43.60 10.75 11.17
C SER A 341 43.91 12.25 11.32
N GLY A 342 43.22 12.95 12.23
CA GLY A 342 43.29 14.41 12.42
C GLY A 342 43.93 14.86 13.73
N THR A 343 44.81 14.05 14.34
CA THR A 343 45.63 14.48 15.48
C THR A 343 47.09 14.15 15.21
N LEU A 344 47.69 14.85 14.25
CA LEU A 344 49.13 15.07 14.05
C LEU A 344 49.27 15.98 12.83
N ASP A 345 49.08 17.29 13.00
CA ASP A 345 50.18 18.25 12.85
C ASP A 345 49.73 19.68 13.18
N SER A 346 50.65 20.43 13.77
CA SER A 346 50.47 21.81 14.18
C SER A 346 50.80 22.79 13.05
N SER A 347 50.01 23.87 12.95
CA SER A 347 50.46 25.22 12.55
C SER A 347 51.10 25.40 11.15
N SER A 348 50.32 25.82 10.15
CA SER A 348 50.63 26.99 9.30
C SER A 348 49.44 27.38 8.41
N LYS A 349 49.41 28.65 8.02
CA LYS A 349 48.33 29.44 7.41
C LYS A 349 47.93 29.04 5.97
N THR A 350 46.79 29.65 5.59
CA THR A 350 46.31 30.13 4.28
C THR A 350 45.46 29.22 3.38
N ASP A 351 44.16 29.56 3.40
CA ASP A 351 43.21 29.79 2.30
C ASP A 351 42.95 28.70 1.26
N THR A 352 41.75 28.14 1.35
CA THR A 352 40.80 28.11 0.24
C THR A 352 39.37 27.96 0.78
N GLU A 353 38.63 29.08 0.73
CA GLU A 353 37.16 29.10 0.60
C GLU A 353 36.79 28.29 -0.67
N ASP A 354 35.62 27.69 -0.90
CA ASP A 354 34.27 28.02 -0.49
C ASP A 354 33.33 26.92 -1.05
N PHE A 355 32.34 26.43 -0.29
CA PHE A 355 30.97 26.16 -0.79
C PHE A 355 30.05 25.76 0.37
N PHE A 356 29.13 26.68 0.71
CA PHE A 356 28.04 26.60 1.69
C PHE A 356 28.30 27.06 3.13
N SER A 357 28.31 28.38 3.32
CA SER A 357 27.86 29.02 4.55
C SER A 357 26.95 30.23 4.28
N VAL A 358 25.65 30.00 4.11
CA VAL A 358 24.54 30.97 4.27
C VAL A 358 23.29 30.11 4.54
N ALA A 359 22.50 30.18 5.61
CA ALA A 359 22.34 31.13 6.70
C ALA A 359 21.88 30.40 7.98
N HIS A 360 22.49 30.77 9.11
CA HIS A 360 21.87 30.69 10.44
C HIS A 360 22.09 32.03 11.15
N SER A 361 21.00 32.76 11.36
CA SER A 361 20.77 33.72 12.44
C SER A 361 19.29 33.56 12.77
N SER A 362 18.74 33.49 13.97
CA SER A 362 19.09 33.83 15.36
C SER A 362 17.88 33.28 16.15
N SER A 363 17.93 32.75 17.38
CA SER A 363 18.33 33.42 18.61
C SER A 363 18.40 32.38 19.75
N SER A 364 19.42 32.54 20.59
CA SER A 364 19.66 31.82 21.83
C SER A 364 18.65 32.15 22.94
N ASN A 365 18.35 31.17 23.81
CA ASN A 365 18.52 31.38 25.25
C ASN A 365 18.66 30.02 25.97
N ARG A 366 19.86 29.76 26.49
CA ARG A 366 20.13 28.72 27.49
C ARG A 366 19.86 29.31 28.88
N LEU A 367 19.17 28.56 29.74
CA LEU A 367 19.13 28.82 31.18
C LEU A 367 20.12 27.90 31.91
N PRO A 368 20.76 28.36 33.01
CA PRO A 368 21.80 27.64 33.72
C PRO A 368 21.25 26.65 34.75
N ILE A 369 22.06 25.65 35.08
CA ILE A 369 21.83 24.62 36.10
C ILE A 369 22.14 25.20 37.49
N TYR A 370 21.21 25.08 38.45
CA TYR A 370 21.43 25.41 39.88
C TYR A 370 21.15 24.18 40.78
N ARG A 371 22.06 23.93 41.74
CA ARG A 371 21.94 22.95 42.84
C ARG A 371 21.61 23.68 44.14
N PRO A 372 20.85 23.07 45.07
CA PRO A 372 20.16 23.81 46.13
C PRO A 372 21.07 24.12 47.33
N SER A 373 20.81 25.26 47.98
CA SER A 373 21.33 25.62 49.30
C SER A 373 20.17 25.80 50.27
N THR A 374 20.39 25.29 51.47
CA THR A 374 19.55 25.21 52.67
C THR A 374 19.09 26.55 53.25
N GLY A 375 17.88 26.56 53.83
CA GLY A 375 17.48 27.41 54.97
C GLY A 375 16.80 28.73 54.62
N ASP A 376 15.46 28.76 54.65
CA ASP A 376 14.73 29.48 55.70
C ASP A 376 13.21 29.27 55.57
N VAL A 377 12.60 29.06 56.73
CA VAL A 377 11.21 28.66 56.97
C VAL A 377 10.39 29.91 57.26
N VAL A 378 9.32 30.19 56.50
CA VAL A 378 8.09 30.80 57.04
C VAL A 378 6.86 30.32 56.25
N SER A 379 5.87 29.91 57.02
CA SER A 379 4.51 29.43 56.74
C SER A 379 3.67 30.27 55.77
N HIS A 380 2.96 29.62 54.84
CA HIS A 380 1.53 29.82 54.61
C HIS A 380 0.93 28.69 53.75
N SER A 381 -0.32 28.34 54.10
CA SER A 381 -1.30 27.51 53.38
C SER A 381 -1.08 26.00 53.24
N VAL A 382 -1.21 25.30 54.37
CA VAL A 382 -1.96 24.04 54.45
C VAL A 382 -3.45 24.39 54.33
N ARG A 383 -3.95 24.56 53.09
CA ARG A 383 -5.39 24.74 52.82
C ARG A 383 -5.77 24.38 51.38
N SER A 384 -5.23 23.30 50.84
CA SER A 384 -5.58 22.88 49.46
C SER A 384 -5.65 21.37 49.27
N ARG A 385 -5.76 20.58 50.36
CA ARG A 385 -5.95 19.12 50.24
C ARG A 385 -7.28 18.61 50.79
N GLU A 386 -7.89 19.30 51.74
CA GLU A 386 -9.23 18.95 52.23
C GLU A 386 -10.35 19.46 51.30
N GLU A 387 -10.16 20.58 50.60
CA GLU A 387 -11.13 21.10 49.63
C GLU A 387 -11.19 20.28 48.32
N LEU A 388 -10.13 19.55 47.99
CA LEU A 388 -10.07 18.67 46.81
C LEU A 388 -10.68 17.28 47.06
N GLN A 389 -10.71 16.81 48.31
CA GLN A 389 -11.33 15.53 48.65
C GLN A 389 -12.85 15.65 48.87
N HIS A 390 -13.33 16.78 49.42
CA HIS A 390 -14.77 17.03 49.55
C HIS A 390 -15.49 17.36 48.24
N GLY A 391 -14.77 17.79 47.20
CA GLY A 391 -15.33 17.99 45.85
C GLY A 391 -15.65 16.70 45.11
N VAL A 392 -14.90 15.62 45.38
CA VAL A 392 -15.05 14.33 44.69
C VAL A 392 -16.23 13.52 45.26
N GLU A 393 -16.45 13.53 46.58
CA GLU A 393 -17.60 12.84 47.20
C GLU A 393 -18.95 13.52 46.87
N LYS A 394 -18.97 14.84 46.64
CA LYS A 394 -20.20 15.57 46.29
C LYS A 394 -20.64 15.36 44.82
N ALA A 395 -19.69 15.03 43.94
CA ALA A 395 -19.96 14.71 42.54
C ALA A 395 -20.55 13.30 42.38
N GLU A 396 -20.06 12.31 43.13
CA GLU A 396 -20.60 10.93 43.08
C GLU A 396 -22.01 10.82 43.68
N HIS A 397 -22.33 11.63 44.70
CA HIS A 397 -23.67 11.62 45.30
C HIS A 397 -24.74 12.30 44.41
N THR A 398 -24.32 13.19 43.50
CA THR A 398 -25.21 13.86 42.54
C THR A 398 -25.52 12.96 41.34
N GLN A 399 -24.56 12.14 40.89
CA GLN A 399 -24.77 11.16 39.81
C GLN A 399 -25.67 9.98 40.23
N ARG A 400 -25.61 9.53 41.50
CA ARG A 400 -26.51 8.48 42.02
C ARG A 400 -27.96 8.94 42.21
N ALA A 401 -28.21 10.24 42.41
CA ALA A 401 -29.57 10.79 42.57
C ALA A 401 -30.30 11.02 41.23
N THR A 402 -29.58 11.10 40.11
CA THR A 402 -30.17 11.25 38.77
C THR A 402 -30.59 9.92 38.17
N TYR A 403 -29.91 8.81 38.52
CA TYR A 403 -30.26 7.47 38.04
C TYR A 403 -31.42 6.80 38.79
N SER A 404 -31.80 7.29 39.97
CA SER A 404 -32.95 6.78 40.74
C SER A 404 -34.27 7.52 40.48
N ARG A 405 -34.35 8.35 39.42
CA ARG A 405 -35.53 9.17 39.09
C ARG A 405 -36.16 8.87 37.72
N ILE A 406 -35.71 7.82 37.03
CA ILE A 406 -36.26 7.40 35.73
C ILE A 406 -37.06 6.08 35.82
N ASP A 407 -37.15 5.46 37.01
CA ASP A 407 -37.80 4.15 37.18
C ASP A 407 -39.10 4.19 38.00
N SER A 408 -39.82 5.32 38.00
CA SER A 408 -41.17 5.38 38.57
C SER A 408 -42.13 6.24 37.75
N SER A 409 -42.65 5.68 36.66
CA SER A 409 -44.04 5.93 36.24
C SER A 409 -44.43 4.86 35.22
N GLU A 410 -45.00 3.76 35.73
CA GLU A 410 -45.95 2.94 34.98
C GLU A 410 -47.19 3.80 34.71
N ASP A 411 -47.63 3.93 33.45
CA ASP A 411 -49.06 3.94 33.12
C ASP A 411 -49.33 3.65 31.63
N ARG A 412 -49.81 2.41 31.40
CA ARG A 412 -50.97 1.99 30.59
C ARG A 412 -51.17 2.45 29.12
N THR A 413 -50.99 1.45 28.24
CA THR A 413 -51.94 0.87 27.23
C THR A 413 -52.84 1.75 26.33
N ASN A 414 -52.77 1.37 25.03
CA ASN A 414 -53.80 1.36 23.98
C ASN A 414 -54.27 2.69 23.36
N ILE A 415 -54.15 2.80 22.02
CA ILE A 415 -55.28 3.01 21.09
C ILE A 415 -54.90 2.49 19.69
N LEU A 416 -55.90 1.80 19.13
CA LEU A 416 -56.00 1.12 17.84
C LEU A 416 -55.98 2.03 16.60
N GLU A 417 -55.62 1.38 15.48
CA GLU A 417 -56.23 1.42 14.14
C GLU A 417 -56.95 2.68 13.62
N SER A 418 -56.46 3.13 12.46
CA SER A 418 -57.21 3.47 11.22
C SER A 418 -56.27 4.37 10.39
N THR A 419 -56.06 4.22 9.09
CA THR A 419 -57.02 4.00 8.03
C THR A 419 -56.29 3.52 6.79
N THR A 420 -56.96 2.64 6.05
CA THR A 420 -56.57 2.08 4.76
C THR A 420 -56.86 3.03 3.59
N LYS A 421 -56.28 2.68 2.42
CA LYS A 421 -56.62 3.07 1.03
C LYS A 421 -56.16 4.45 0.55
N SER A 422 -55.37 4.47 -0.53
CA SER A 422 -55.88 4.35 -1.91
C SER A 422 -54.72 4.48 -2.90
N GLY A 423 -54.80 3.74 -4.00
CA GLY A 423 -53.80 3.69 -5.07
C GLY A 423 -53.74 4.94 -5.94
N GLY A 424 -52.79 4.92 -6.88
CA GLY A 424 -52.60 6.00 -7.84
C GLY A 424 -51.39 5.78 -8.73
N ASP A 425 -51.56 4.86 -9.68
CA ASP A 425 -50.73 4.63 -10.85
C ASP A 425 -50.50 5.93 -11.65
N LYS A 426 -49.25 6.29 -11.97
CA LYS A 426 -48.88 7.19 -13.06
C LYS A 426 -47.52 6.85 -13.65
N THR A 427 -47.59 6.05 -14.71
CA THR A 427 -46.66 6.06 -15.82
C THR A 427 -46.47 7.47 -16.38
N SER A 428 -45.22 7.84 -16.67
CA SER A 428 -44.91 8.96 -17.56
C SER A 428 -43.60 8.66 -18.28
N SER A 429 -43.76 8.18 -19.50
CA SER A 429 -42.74 8.08 -20.53
C SER A 429 -42.33 9.48 -20.99
N MET A 430 -41.05 9.82 -20.85
CA MET A 430 -40.44 10.90 -21.64
C MET A 430 -39.37 10.30 -22.54
N SER A 431 -39.73 10.20 -23.83
CA SER A 431 -38.81 10.02 -24.94
C SER A 431 -38.20 11.38 -25.27
N VAL A 432 -36.87 11.51 -25.11
CA VAL A 432 -36.08 12.51 -25.84
C VAL A 432 -34.86 11.81 -26.43
N ARG A 433 -34.84 11.77 -27.77
CA ARG A 433 -33.69 11.43 -28.61
C ARG A 433 -32.51 12.35 -28.29
N ALA A 434 -31.38 11.78 -27.92
CA ALA A 434 -30.07 12.37 -28.15
C ALA A 434 -29.22 11.36 -28.93
N ALA A 435 -28.79 11.77 -30.12
CA ALA A 435 -28.04 10.97 -31.07
C ALA A 435 -26.55 10.91 -30.71
N GLY A 436 -25.93 9.77 -30.99
CA GLY A 436 -24.52 9.70 -31.38
C GLY A 436 -23.48 9.54 -30.27
N MET A 437 -23.52 8.43 -29.53
CA MET A 437 -22.32 7.84 -28.94
C MET A 437 -22.29 6.36 -29.34
N SER A 438 -21.18 5.94 -29.93
CA SER A 438 -20.92 4.57 -30.38
C SER A 438 -21.21 3.57 -29.26
N ASN A 439 -22.08 2.60 -29.56
CA ASN A 439 -22.45 1.49 -28.68
C ASN A 439 -21.19 0.81 -28.13
N VAL A 440 -20.88 1.07 -26.86
CA VAL A 440 -20.23 0.07 -26.03
C VAL A 440 -21.27 -1.02 -25.88
N ASP A 441 -20.99 -2.16 -26.49
CA ASP A 441 -21.89 -3.29 -26.59
C ASP A 441 -22.09 -3.87 -25.18
N ILE A 442 -23.12 -3.40 -24.47
CA ILE A 442 -23.46 -3.80 -23.10
C ILE A 442 -23.62 -5.32 -23.02
N ASP A 443 -24.01 -5.96 -24.12
CA ASP A 443 -24.13 -7.42 -24.21
C ASP A 443 -22.77 -8.11 -24.32
N LYS A 444 -21.74 -7.47 -24.88
CA LYS A 444 -20.35 -7.97 -24.77
C LYS A 444 -19.79 -7.81 -23.37
N VAL A 445 -20.08 -6.69 -22.69
CA VAL A 445 -19.68 -6.51 -21.29
C VAL A 445 -20.38 -7.55 -20.41
N LYS A 446 -21.68 -7.79 -20.61
CA LYS A 446 -22.41 -8.84 -19.90
C LYS A 446 -21.89 -10.23 -20.26
N ALA A 447 -21.60 -10.54 -21.52
CA ALA A 447 -21.05 -11.83 -21.91
C ALA A 447 -19.63 -12.07 -21.35
N ALA A 448 -18.79 -11.03 -21.32
CA ALA A 448 -17.50 -11.05 -20.65
C ALA A 448 -17.65 -11.26 -19.14
N LEU A 449 -18.58 -10.56 -18.48
CA LEU A 449 -18.87 -10.74 -17.06
C LEU A 449 -19.41 -12.15 -16.75
N THR A 450 -20.31 -12.70 -17.57
CA THR A 450 -20.83 -14.07 -17.39
C THR A 450 -19.73 -15.12 -17.61
N ARG A 451 -18.81 -14.93 -18.58
CA ARG A 451 -17.60 -15.77 -18.71
C ARG A 451 -16.70 -15.65 -17.48
N THR A 452 -16.62 -14.46 -16.89
CA THR A 452 -15.85 -14.23 -15.67
C THR A 452 -16.52 -14.88 -14.46
N ASP A 453 -17.84 -14.84 -14.29
CA ASP A 453 -18.60 -15.51 -13.22
C ASP A 453 -18.54 -17.04 -13.31
N THR A 454 -18.42 -17.59 -14.51
CA THR A 454 -18.21 -19.05 -14.70
C THR A 454 -16.80 -19.48 -14.26
N GLN A 455 -15.84 -18.54 -14.19
CA GLN A 455 -14.48 -18.77 -13.65
C GLN A 455 -14.26 -18.21 -12.23
N LEU A 456 -15.08 -17.27 -11.77
CA LEU A 456 -15.05 -16.62 -10.45
C LEU A 456 -16.09 -17.24 -9.52
N GLY A 457 -16.19 -18.57 -9.49
CA GLY A 457 -17.01 -19.25 -8.49
C GLY A 457 -16.81 -18.63 -7.11
N PRO A 458 -17.87 -18.48 -6.28
CA PRO A 458 -17.77 -17.81 -5.00
C PRO A 458 -16.61 -18.41 -4.21
N PHE A 459 -15.90 -17.57 -3.43
CA PHE A 459 -14.81 -17.97 -2.55
C PHE A 459 -15.35 -18.88 -1.44
N VAL A 460 -15.70 -20.11 -1.81
CA VAL A 460 -15.91 -21.24 -0.93
C VAL A 460 -14.57 -21.95 -0.95
N ALA A 461 -13.86 -21.92 0.18
CA ALA A 461 -12.68 -22.72 0.37
C ALA A 461 -12.98 -24.14 -0.11
N LYS A 462 -12.16 -24.69 -1.04
CA LYS A 462 -12.16 -26.14 -1.29
C LYS A 462 -11.97 -26.79 0.08
N PRO A 463 -12.91 -27.61 0.59
CA PRO A 463 -12.60 -28.48 1.71
C PRO A 463 -11.56 -29.49 1.21
N ASP A 464 -10.57 -29.77 2.06
CA ASP A 464 -9.46 -30.72 1.88
C ASP A 464 -8.10 -30.12 1.46
N ALA A 465 -7.52 -29.35 2.38
CA ALA A 465 -6.07 -29.11 2.45
C ALA A 465 -5.47 -29.60 3.79
N THR A 466 -5.98 -30.71 4.33
CA THR A 466 -5.46 -31.41 5.52
C THR A 466 -4.69 -32.70 5.19
N GLY A 467 -4.27 -32.86 3.93
CA GLY A 467 -3.64 -34.10 3.43
C GLY A 467 -2.11 -34.10 3.30
N ILE A 468 -1.39 -33.03 3.65
CA ILE A 468 0.08 -32.95 3.52
C ILE A 468 0.71 -32.58 4.86
N MET A 469 0.49 -33.43 5.86
CA MET A 469 1.27 -33.49 7.11
C MET A 469 1.44 -34.94 7.57
N LYS A 470 1.69 -35.85 6.62
CA LYS A 470 2.25 -37.19 6.87
C LYS A 470 3.05 -37.66 5.67
N GLN A 471 4.32 -37.25 5.58
CA GLN A 471 5.50 -38.11 5.48
C GLN A 471 6.76 -37.27 5.43
#